data_AF-A0A353R6I2-F1
#
_entry.id   AF-A0A353R6I2-F1
#
_cell.length_a   1.000
_cell.length_b   1.000
_cell.length_c   1.000
_cell.angle_alpha   90.00
_cell.angle_beta   90.00
_cell.angle_gamma   90.00
#
_symmetry.space_group_name_H-M   'P 1'
#
loop_
_entity.id
_entity.type
_entity.pdbx_description
1 polymer ?
#
loop_
_entity_poly.entity_id
_entity_poly.type
_entity_poly.pdbx_seq_one_letter_code
_entity_poly.pdbx_strand_id
1 'polypeptide(L)'
;HKKSDAIPYLNARDAALMLAQQFHAQVILGSALPSLETLYNIEKGKFKVLECAPVALPQKERTLLIDTAVSLTSRTMRGPMDLRTLTAVQTCLSEQKKILFAEAGPSFPQ
;
A
#
# COMPACT_ATOMS: atom_id res chain seq x y z
N HIS A 1 -23.36 -31.85 -17.99
CA HIS A 1 -22.81 -30.47 -18.01
C HIS A 1 -22.47 -30.03 -16.60
N LYS A 2 -21.20 -30.11 -16.20
CA LYS A 2 -20.74 -29.72 -14.86
C LYS A 2 -20.11 -28.33 -14.94
N LYS A 3 -20.91 -27.28 -14.77
CA LYS A 3 -20.45 -25.89 -14.59
C LYS A 3 -20.16 -25.61 -13.11
N SER A 4 -19.48 -26.51 -12.39
CA SER A 4 -19.31 -26.39 -10.92
C SER A 4 -17.95 -25.83 -10.47
N ASP A 5 -16.95 -25.77 -11.34
CA ASP A 5 -15.55 -25.54 -10.90
C ASP A 5 -15.00 -24.15 -11.27
N ALA A 6 -15.86 -23.22 -11.68
CA ALA A 6 -15.47 -21.82 -11.81
C ALA A 6 -15.60 -21.14 -10.44
N ILE A 7 -14.47 -20.87 -9.77
CA ILE A 7 -14.44 -19.98 -8.60
C ILE A 7 -14.97 -18.63 -9.08
N PRO A 8 -16.07 -18.10 -8.52
CA PRO A 8 -16.58 -16.82 -8.93
C PRO A 8 -15.56 -15.74 -8.56
N TYR A 9 -15.05 -15.01 -9.55
CA TYR A 9 -14.18 -13.85 -9.35
C TYR A 9 -15.00 -12.67 -8.82
N LEU A 10 -15.42 -12.76 -7.55
CA LEU A 10 -16.19 -11.73 -6.86
C LEU A 10 -15.28 -10.93 -5.94
N ASN A 11 -15.36 -9.61 -6.02
CA ASN A 11 -14.74 -8.73 -5.03
C ASN A 11 -15.61 -8.74 -3.76
N ALA A 12 -15.04 -9.18 -2.64
CA ALA A 12 -15.76 -9.27 -1.37
C ALA A 12 -16.34 -7.92 -0.91
N ARG A 13 -15.67 -6.80 -1.19
CA ARG A 13 -16.17 -5.46 -0.89
C ARG A 13 -17.48 -5.18 -1.61
N ASP A 14 -17.50 -5.45 -2.92
CA ASP A 14 -18.66 -5.12 -3.76
C ASP A 14 -19.83 -6.07 -3.47
N ALA A 15 -19.53 -7.34 -3.21
CA ALA A 15 -20.52 -8.30 -2.74
C ALA A 15 -21.16 -7.87 -1.41
N ALA A 16 -20.37 -7.37 -0.46
CA ALA A 16 -20.88 -6.86 0.82
C ALA A 16 -21.79 -5.63 0.64
N LEU A 17 -21.43 -4.71 -0.26
CA LEU A 17 -22.26 -3.54 -0.58
C LEU A 17 -23.59 -3.95 -1.22
N MET A 18 -23.57 -4.91 -2.15
CA MET A 18 -24.79 -5.43 -2.77
C MET A 18 -25.69 -6.15 -1.76
N LEU A 19 -25.11 -6.98 -0.89
CA LEU A 19 -25.84 -7.66 0.17
C LEU A 19 -26.49 -6.65 1.12
N ALA A 20 -25.75 -5.63 1.55
CA ALA A 20 -26.30 -4.60 2.43
C ALA A 20 -27.45 -3.83 1.78
N GLN A 21 -27.39 -3.58 0.47
CA GLN A 21 -28.50 -3.00 -0.27
C GLN A 21 -29.75 -3.90 -0.25
N GLN A 22 -29.59 -5.21 -0.42
CA GLN A 22 -30.70 -6.18 -0.36
C GLN A 22 -31.35 -6.25 1.03
N PHE A 23 -30.57 -6.09 2.09
CA PHE A 23 -31.03 -6.15 3.48
C PHE A 23 -31.31 -4.78 4.10
N HIS A 24 -31.26 -3.69 3.32
CA HIS A 24 -31.42 -2.31 3.79
C HIS A 24 -30.48 -1.95 4.97
N ALA A 25 -29.27 -2.52 4.97
CA ALA A 25 -28.26 -2.31 6.00
C ALA A 25 -27.24 -1.23 5.59
N GLN A 26 -26.55 -0.65 6.57
CA GLN A 26 -25.44 0.28 6.34
C GLN A 26 -24.10 -0.46 6.37
N VAL A 27 -23.15 -0.06 5.51
CA VAL A 27 -21.79 -0.60 5.46
C VAL A 27 -20.80 0.49 5.78
N ILE A 28 -19.84 0.19 6.66
CA ILE A 28 -18.72 1.08 6.97
C ILE A 28 -17.46 0.51 6.34
N LEU A 29 -16.84 1.27 5.44
CA LEU A 29 -15.57 0.93 4.81
C LEU A 29 -14.42 1.61 5.57
N GLY A 30 -13.85 0.91 6.56
CA GLY A 30 -12.72 1.41 7.33
C GLY A 30 -11.40 1.26 6.57
N SER A 31 -10.77 2.36 6.15
CA SER A 31 -9.41 2.35 5.62
C SER A 31 -8.68 3.65 5.94
N ALA A 32 -7.40 3.54 6.30
CA ALA A 32 -6.51 4.70 6.40
C ALA A 32 -6.08 5.23 5.03
N LEU A 33 -6.10 4.36 4.00
CA LEU A 33 -5.78 4.68 2.60
C LEU A 33 -6.85 4.05 1.70
N PRO A 34 -7.96 4.75 1.42
CA PRO A 34 -9.04 4.20 0.60
C PRO A 34 -8.55 3.91 -0.83
N SER A 35 -9.14 2.89 -1.47
CA SER A 35 -8.86 2.61 -2.88
C SER A 35 -9.37 3.74 -3.79
N LEU A 36 -8.82 3.83 -4.99
CA LEU A 36 -9.22 4.84 -5.98
C LEU A 36 -10.71 4.75 -6.31
N GLU A 37 -11.26 3.55 -6.42
CA GLU A 37 -12.69 3.34 -6.67
C GLU A 37 -13.58 3.85 -5.51
N THR A 38 -13.12 3.68 -4.27
CA THR A 38 -13.82 4.22 -3.10
C THR A 38 -13.80 5.74 -3.11
N LEU A 39 -12.64 6.35 -3.42
CA LEU A 39 -12.51 7.81 -3.58
C LEU A 39 -13.43 8.34 -4.69
N TYR A 40 -13.45 7.68 -5.85
CA TYR A 40 -14.34 8.04 -6.95
C TYR A 40 -15.83 7.99 -6.55
N ASN A 41 -16.25 6.98 -5.79
CA ASN A 41 -17.63 6.88 -5.32
C ASN A 41 -17.98 7.94 -4.26
N ILE A 42 -17.01 8.43 -3.49
CA ILE A 42 -17.17 9.59 -2.61
C ILE A 42 -17.38 10.86 -3.45
N GLU A 43 -16.54 11.09 -4.46
CA GLU A 43 -16.67 12.26 -5.36
C GLU A 43 -18.00 12.27 -6.11
N LYS A 44 -18.50 11.10 -6.50
CA LYS A 44 -19.83 10.95 -7.12
C LYS A 44 -21.00 11.05 -6.14
N GLY A 45 -20.74 11.22 -4.85
CA GLY A 45 -21.76 11.32 -3.80
C GLY A 45 -22.47 10.00 -3.48
N LYS A 46 -21.95 8.87 -3.94
CA LYS A 46 -22.50 7.54 -3.62
C LYS A 46 -22.13 7.11 -2.20
N PHE A 47 -20.92 7.47 -1.75
CA PHE A 47 -20.44 7.21 -0.39
C PHE A 47 -20.26 8.51 0.37
N LYS A 48 -20.38 8.42 1.70
CA LYS A 48 -20.14 9.54 2.61
C LYS A 48 -18.89 9.27 3.44
N VAL A 49 -18.03 10.28 3.56
CA VAL A 49 -16.88 10.23 4.46
C VAL A 49 -17.35 10.45 5.89
N LEU A 50 -16.88 9.61 6.80
CA LEU A 50 -17.05 9.80 8.23
C LEU A 50 -15.70 10.24 8.81
N GLU A 51 -15.69 11.36 9.53
CA GLU A 51 -14.50 11.80 10.24
C GLU A 51 -14.26 10.87 11.44
N CYS A 52 -13.07 10.29 11.51
CA CYS A 52 -12.60 9.54 12.67
C CYS A 52 -11.44 10.31 13.29
N ALA A 53 -11.38 10.35 14.63
CA ALA A 53 -10.28 10.99 15.34
C ALA A 53 -8.94 10.36 14.90
N PRO A 54 -7.90 11.17 14.63
CA PRO A 54 -6.62 10.64 14.24
C PRO A 54 -6.07 9.76 15.37
N VAL A 55 -5.84 8.48 15.07
CA VAL A 55 -5.02 7.64 15.94
C VAL A 55 -3.64 8.28 15.98
N ALA A 56 -3.12 8.53 17.18
CA ALA A 56 -1.79 9.11 17.37
C ALA A 56 -0.76 8.22 16.64
N LEU A 57 -0.28 8.69 15.48
CA LEU A 57 0.78 8.02 14.76
C LEU A 57 2.07 8.20 15.58
N PRO A 58 2.90 7.15 15.72
CA PRO A 58 4.22 7.31 16.29
C PRO A 58 4.97 8.39 15.52
N GLN A 59 5.84 9.15 16.21
CA GLN A 59 6.63 10.20 15.59
C GLN A 59 7.31 9.67 14.32
N LYS A 60 7.04 10.35 13.20
CA LYS A 60 7.57 9.97 11.89
C LYS A 60 9.09 10.08 11.95
N GLU A 61 9.78 8.94 11.89
CA GLU A 61 11.22 8.92 11.71
C GLU A 61 11.61 9.65 10.42
N ARG A 62 12.82 10.22 10.39
CA ARG A 62 13.31 11.00 9.24
C ARG A 62 13.46 10.09 8.02
N THR A 63 12.49 10.15 7.11
CA THR A 63 12.60 9.52 5.79
C THR A 63 13.68 10.24 4.97
N LEU A 64 14.64 9.48 4.43
CA LEU A 64 15.68 10.02 3.55
C LEU A 64 15.33 9.69 2.10
N LEU A 65 15.21 10.71 1.25
CA LEU A 65 15.10 10.54 -0.20
C LEU A 65 16.50 10.43 -0.81
N ILE A 66 16.72 9.39 -1.61
CA ILE A 66 17.99 9.14 -2.29
C ILE A 66 17.74 9.25 -3.79
N ASP A 67 18.40 10.23 -4.41
CA ASP A 67 18.46 10.36 -5.86
C ASP A 67 19.56 9.45 -6.41
N THR A 68 19.15 8.36 -7.07
CA THR A 68 20.08 7.37 -7.62
C THR A 68 20.76 7.85 -8.91
N ALA A 69 20.19 8.80 -9.66
CA ALA A 69 20.82 9.34 -10.86
C ALA A 69 22.07 10.16 -10.50
N VAL A 70 21.99 10.94 -9.42
CA VAL A 70 23.14 11.64 -8.84
C VAL A 70 24.18 10.64 -8.32
N SER A 71 23.74 9.57 -7.65
CA SER A 71 24.64 8.55 -7.11
C SER A 71 25.37 7.75 -8.19
N LEU A 72 24.72 7.49 -9.32
CA LEU A 72 25.32 6.87 -10.50
C LEU A 72 26.41 7.77 -11.08
N THR A 73 26.11 9.06 -11.27
CA THR A 73 27.05 10.04 -11.83
C THR A 73 28.25 10.25 -10.91
N SER A 74 28.01 10.32 -9.59
CA SER A 74 29.04 10.49 -8.56
C SER A 74 29.78 9.20 -8.18
N ARG A 75 29.46 8.05 -8.81
CA ARG A 75 30.04 6.73 -8.53
C ARG A 75 29.93 6.29 -7.07
N THR A 76 28.86 6.69 -6.40
CA THR A 76 28.55 6.31 -5.01
C THR A 76 27.59 5.12 -4.91
N MET A 77 27.12 4.61 -6.05
CA MET A 77 26.37 3.35 -6.13
C MET A 77 27.30 2.14 -5.98
N ARG A 78 26.84 1.11 -5.27
CA ARG A 78 27.45 -0.22 -5.21
C ARG A 78 26.40 -1.26 -5.57
N GLY A 79 26.50 -1.80 -6.79
CA GLY A 79 25.44 -2.62 -7.37
C GLY A 79 24.13 -1.80 -7.45
N PRO A 80 23.00 -2.32 -6.95
CA PRO A 80 21.71 -1.63 -7.03
C PRO A 80 21.48 -0.55 -5.97
N MET A 81 22.41 -0.33 -5.01
CA MET A 81 22.16 0.53 -3.86
C MET A 81 23.18 1.67 -3.71
N ASP A 82 22.71 2.81 -3.21
CA ASP A 82 23.54 3.94 -2.78
C ASP A 82 24.32 3.60 -1.51
N LEU A 83 25.53 4.14 -1.38
CA LEU A 83 26.39 3.92 -0.22
C LEU A 83 25.70 4.26 1.11
N ARG A 84 24.88 5.32 1.17
CA ARG A 84 24.14 5.71 2.39
C ARG A 84 23.15 4.63 2.80
N THR A 85 22.46 4.01 1.84
CA THR A 85 21.56 2.88 2.09
C THR A 85 22.34 1.70 2.65
N LEU A 86 23.49 1.37 2.07
CA LEU A 86 24.33 0.28 2.55
C LEU A 86 24.87 0.53 3.96
N THR A 87 25.29 1.75 4.26
CA THR A 87 25.70 2.13 5.63
C THR A 87 24.54 1.98 6.61
N ALA A 88 23.34 2.45 6.25
CA ALA A 88 22.15 2.30 7.10
C ALA A 88 21.79 0.82 7.34
N VAL A 89 21.93 -0.02 6.31
CA VAL A 89 21.77 -1.48 6.40
C VAL A 89 22.78 -2.07 7.38
N GLN A 90 24.05 -1.71 7.27
CA GLN A 90 25.09 -2.21 8.16
C GLN A 90 24.83 -1.81 9.63
N THR A 91 24.43 -0.57 9.89
CA THR A 91 24.06 -0.11 11.23
C THR A 91 22.85 -0.86 11.78
N CYS A 92 21.82 -1.07 10.95
CA CYS A 92 20.64 -1.81 11.37
C CYS A 92 20.98 -3.27 11.74
N LEU A 93 21.87 -3.91 10.96
CA LEU A 93 22.35 -5.27 11.24
C LEU A 93 23.24 -5.34 12.47
N SER A 94 24.10 -4.34 12.73
CA SER A 94 24.93 -4.29 13.94
C SER A 94 24.10 -4.13 15.22
N GLU A 95 22.96 -3.45 15.11
CA GLU A 95 21.96 -3.34 16.17
C GLU A 95 21.03 -4.57 16.29
N GLN A 96 21.30 -5.64 15.54
CA GLN A 96 20.49 -6.86 15.49
C GLN A 96 19.01 -6.62 15.10
N LYS A 97 18.75 -5.56 14.33
CA LYS A 97 17.43 -5.26 13.79
C LYS A 97 17.23 -5.93 12.43
N LYS A 98 15.98 -5.95 11.97
CA LYS A 98 15.57 -6.52 10.67
C LYS A 98 15.33 -5.42 9.65
N ILE A 99 15.60 -5.74 8.39
CA ILE A 99 15.44 -4.83 7.26
C ILE A 99 14.47 -5.44 6.27
N LEU A 100 13.55 -4.62 5.76
CA LEU A 100 12.65 -4.99 4.67
C LEU A 100 13.08 -4.24 3.42
N PHE A 101 13.42 -4.99 2.36
CA PHE A 101 13.50 -4.46 1.01
C PHE A 101 12.19 -4.79 0.29
N ALA A 102 11.59 -3.77 -0.33
CA ALA A 102 10.38 -3.92 -1.13
C ALA A 102 10.70 -3.51 -2.56
N GLU A 103 10.54 -4.44 -3.48
CA GLU A 103 10.75 -4.25 -4.91
C GLU A 103 9.43 -4.50 -5.67
N ALA A 104 9.34 -3.98 -6.88
CA ALA A 104 8.19 -4.26 -7.73
C ALA A 104 8.14 -5.77 -8.04
N GLY A 105 6.91 -6.33 -8.10
CA GLY A 105 6.72 -7.73 -8.48
C GLY A 105 7.16 -7.99 -9.92
N PRO A 106 7.45 -9.26 -10.29
CA PRO A 106 7.96 -9.62 -11.62
C PRO A 106 7.00 -9.31 -12.77
N SER A 107 5.72 -9.08 -12.46
CA SER A 107 4.66 -8.71 -13.42
C SER A 107 4.54 -7.20 -13.65
N PHE A 108 5.33 -6.37 -12.96
CA PHE A 108 5.31 -4.93 -13.17
C PHE A 108 6.03 -4.60 -14.49
N PRO A 109 5.42 -3.81 -15.40
CA PRO A 109 6.07 -3.44 -16.66
C PRO A 109 7.36 -2.68 -16.37
N GLN A 110 8.45 -3.07 -17.04
CA GLN A 110 9.74 -2.37 -16.97
C GLN A 110 9.67 -1.01 -17.68
#